data_AF-A0A0D2NGR2-F1
#
_entry.id   AF-A0A0D2NGR2-F1
#
_cell.length_a   1.000
_cell.length_b   1.000
_cell.length_c   1.000
_cell.angle_alpha   90.00
_cell.angle_beta   90.00
_cell.angle_gamma   90.00
#
_symmetry.space_group_name_H-M   'P 1'
#
loop_
_entity.id
_entity.type
_entity.pdbx_description
1 polymer ?
#
loop_
_entity_poly.entity_id
_entity_poly.type
_entity_poly.pdbx_seq_one_letter_code
_entity_poly.pdbx_strand_id
1 'polypeptide(L)'
;MLQLFARWLRLHGSLLVGPASPTLTERAEALRAAPRLETEPLYWPMLRRLLAVGQLEVVGELLLAHPAYADSDAGGLQRDLLDRVFHLLRTAPRLRRPAAAAAARPSPLDGPSDLELLGLPTDDALASRSARGLRALLLILNSDERALRDAAANWAELLTALLFWRYIDANPQLHLEQLLGSAADQVAAAVAGGAAEAEDQNEGFLEFLRELLLLASQLEVQGVVRLTTNSPYCGLWFVAHAYDVLRGYPRAEALFSRTLPHVGCDQAEMYTLTYVETLPASDGTWQVAAEYLAWCPVYGADATDALLARLPLSVDDEAAALKALALCDRHGLSAAARALCGRLAARAAEAGLPGAALRWALRGGDGARGAALVAPVLAKLRARGAGGGWL
;
A
#
# COMPACT_ATOMS: atom_id res chain seq x y z
N MET A 1 13.95 -8.33 -3.37
CA MET A 1 12.71 -8.05 -4.12
C MET A 1 11.74 -9.23 -4.05
N LEU A 2 12.15 -10.46 -4.37
CA LEU A 2 11.30 -11.66 -4.25
C LEU A 2 10.65 -11.86 -2.87
N GLN A 3 11.43 -11.70 -1.80
CA GLN A 3 10.92 -11.73 -0.41
C GLN A 3 9.83 -10.69 -0.15
N LEU A 4 9.95 -9.51 -0.76
CA LEU A 4 9.01 -8.42 -0.56
C LEU A 4 7.70 -8.70 -1.31
N PHE A 5 7.78 -9.25 -2.53
CA PHE A 5 6.60 -9.60 -3.31
C PHE A 5 5.81 -10.75 -2.68
N ALA A 6 6.47 -11.84 -2.28
CA ALA A 6 5.82 -12.94 -1.58
C ALA A 6 5.21 -12.51 -0.23
N ARG A 7 5.94 -11.67 0.53
CA ARG A 7 5.41 -11.06 1.76
C ARG A 7 4.21 -10.16 1.47
N TRP A 8 4.26 -9.37 0.41
CA TRP A 8 3.17 -8.47 0.01
C TRP A 8 1.92 -9.28 -0.34
N LEU A 9 2.03 -10.33 -1.15
CA LEU A 9 0.90 -11.21 -1.49
C LEU A 9 0.28 -11.87 -0.25
N ARG A 10 1.10 -12.25 0.74
CA ARG A 10 0.57 -12.78 2.00
C ARG A 10 -0.23 -11.73 2.78
N LEU A 11 0.23 -10.49 2.82
CA LEU A 11 -0.43 -9.41 3.57
C LEU A 11 -1.64 -8.84 2.83
N HIS A 12 -1.64 -8.90 1.50
CA HIS A 12 -2.63 -8.25 0.64
C HIS A 12 -3.36 -9.24 -0.27
N GLY A 13 -3.35 -10.54 0.07
CA GLY A 13 -3.98 -11.59 -0.71
C GLY A 13 -5.49 -11.44 -0.85
N SER A 14 -6.13 -10.69 0.05
CA SER A 14 -7.54 -10.29 -0.06
C SER A 14 -7.84 -9.45 -1.30
N LEU A 15 -6.87 -8.76 -1.87
CA LEU A 15 -7.05 -7.97 -3.09
C LEU A 15 -7.11 -8.83 -4.35
N LEU A 16 -6.66 -10.09 -4.29
CA LEU A 16 -6.59 -11.00 -5.44
C LEU A 16 -7.87 -11.80 -5.65
N VAL A 17 -8.66 -11.95 -4.59
CA VAL A 17 -9.91 -12.72 -4.59
C VAL A 17 -11.10 -11.78 -4.81
N GLY A 18 -12.18 -12.31 -5.37
CA GLY A 18 -13.43 -11.57 -5.49
C GLY A 18 -14.05 -11.25 -4.12
N PRO A 19 -14.96 -10.26 -4.03
CA PRO A 19 -15.46 -9.71 -2.77
C PRO A 19 -16.24 -10.70 -1.91
N ALA A 20 -16.79 -11.76 -2.50
CA ALA A 20 -17.52 -12.82 -1.81
C ALA A 20 -16.66 -14.07 -1.55
N SER A 21 -15.42 -14.09 -2.04
CA SER A 21 -14.55 -15.26 -2.02
C SER A 21 -13.64 -15.24 -0.79
N PRO A 22 -13.55 -16.35 -0.03
CA PRO A 22 -12.70 -16.39 1.15
C PRO A 22 -11.22 -16.34 0.74
N THR A 23 -10.46 -15.53 1.46
CA THR A 23 -9.02 -15.35 1.29
C THR A 23 -8.25 -16.62 1.63
N LEU A 24 -7.00 -16.72 1.16
CA LEU A 24 -6.13 -17.84 1.49
C LEU A 24 -5.95 -18.02 3.01
N THR A 25 -5.88 -16.93 3.77
CA THR A 25 -5.77 -16.94 5.23
C THR A 25 -7.04 -17.46 5.88
N GLU A 26 -8.22 -16.97 5.47
CA GLU A 26 -9.52 -17.43 6.00
C GLU A 26 -9.74 -18.91 5.70
N ARG A 27 -9.37 -19.38 4.49
CA ARG A 27 -9.44 -20.81 4.14
C ARG A 27 -8.51 -21.66 5.01
N ALA A 28 -7.31 -21.16 5.33
CA ALA A 28 -6.39 -21.86 6.23
C ALA A 28 -6.91 -21.92 7.67
N GLU A 29 -7.51 -20.84 8.16
CA GLU A 29 -8.15 -20.78 9.49
C GLU A 29 -9.36 -21.72 9.59
N ALA A 30 -10.21 -21.75 8.55
CA ALA A 30 -11.33 -22.68 8.48
C ALA A 30 -10.87 -24.14 8.54
N LEU A 31 -9.78 -24.49 7.84
CA LEU A 31 -9.18 -25.81 7.96
C LEU A 31 -8.67 -26.09 9.37
N ARG A 32 -7.95 -25.16 10.01
CA ARG A 32 -7.46 -25.35 11.40
C ARG A 32 -8.59 -25.61 12.40
N ALA A 33 -9.78 -25.07 12.16
CA ALA A 33 -10.96 -25.30 13.00
C ALA A 33 -11.68 -26.63 12.70
N ALA A 34 -11.34 -27.31 11.61
CA ALA A 34 -11.99 -28.56 11.22
C ALA A 34 -11.60 -29.72 12.16
N PRO A 35 -12.56 -30.55 12.60
CA PRO A 35 -12.30 -31.63 13.56
C PRO A 35 -11.46 -32.77 12.97
N ARG A 36 -11.49 -32.96 11.65
CA ARG A 36 -10.69 -33.96 10.92
C ARG A 36 -10.16 -33.38 9.61
N LEU A 37 -8.94 -32.85 9.67
CA LEU A 37 -8.28 -32.18 8.55
C LEU A 37 -8.18 -33.02 7.27
N GLU A 38 -7.77 -34.29 7.38
CA GLU A 38 -7.51 -35.14 6.22
C GLU A 38 -8.77 -35.52 5.42
N THR A 39 -9.94 -35.46 6.06
CA THR A 39 -11.22 -35.74 5.41
C THR A 39 -11.73 -34.55 4.61
N GLU A 40 -11.25 -33.35 4.92
CA GLU A 40 -11.62 -32.13 4.21
C GLU A 40 -11.09 -32.16 2.77
N PRO A 41 -11.93 -31.97 1.74
CA PRO A 41 -11.51 -32.03 0.35
C PRO A 41 -10.49 -30.93 0.00
N LEU A 42 -10.53 -29.81 0.72
CA LEU A 42 -9.66 -28.66 0.50
C LEU A 42 -8.27 -28.79 1.17
N TYR A 43 -8.06 -29.78 2.05
CA TYR A 43 -6.83 -29.88 2.84
C TYR A 43 -5.56 -29.94 1.97
N TRP A 44 -5.47 -30.94 1.08
CA TRP A 44 -4.31 -31.10 0.19
C TRP A 44 -4.18 -29.98 -0.86
N PRO A 45 -5.25 -29.56 -1.57
CA PRO A 45 -5.20 -28.40 -2.45
C PRO A 45 -4.67 -27.14 -1.75
N MET A 46 -5.11 -26.88 -0.52
CA MET A 46 -4.69 -25.72 0.26
C MET A 46 -3.23 -25.81 0.68
N LEU A 47 -2.76 -26.97 1.15
CA LEU A 47 -1.35 -27.18 1.48
C LEU A 47 -0.44 -26.93 0.27
N ARG A 48 -0.80 -27.41 -0.92
CA ARG A 48 -0.05 -27.16 -2.16
C ARG A 48 0.01 -25.67 -2.48
N ARG A 49 -1.12 -24.97 -2.41
CA ARG A 49 -1.23 -23.53 -2.71
C ARG A 49 -0.44 -22.68 -1.72
N LEU A 50 -0.58 -22.96 -0.42
CA LEU A 50 0.19 -22.31 0.66
C LEU A 50 1.69 -22.55 0.49
N LEU A 51 2.09 -23.78 0.13
CA LEU A 51 3.49 -24.12 -0.13
C LEU A 51 4.03 -23.38 -1.36
N ALA A 52 3.27 -23.35 -2.46
CA ALA A 52 3.65 -22.67 -3.68
C ALA A 52 3.91 -21.17 -3.44
N VAL A 53 3.05 -20.49 -2.69
CA VAL A 53 3.19 -19.05 -2.35
C VAL A 53 4.22 -18.80 -1.22
N GLY A 54 4.81 -19.85 -0.65
CA GLY A 54 5.88 -19.76 0.34
C GLY A 54 5.41 -19.53 1.78
N GLN A 55 4.17 -19.86 2.13
CA GLN A 55 3.64 -19.79 3.51
C GLN A 55 4.05 -21.00 4.36
N LEU A 56 5.36 -21.22 4.48
CA LEU A 56 5.94 -22.44 5.07
C LEU A 56 5.54 -22.69 6.53
N GLU A 57 5.30 -21.62 7.30
CA GLU A 57 4.87 -21.70 8.70
C GLU A 57 3.48 -22.31 8.83
N VAL A 58 2.51 -21.79 8.06
CA VAL A 58 1.13 -22.29 8.03
C VAL A 58 1.09 -23.73 7.52
N VAL A 59 1.87 -24.04 6.48
CA VAL A 59 2.02 -25.41 5.97
C VAL A 59 2.54 -26.35 7.06
N GLY A 60 3.58 -25.94 7.79
CA GLY A 60 4.16 -26.74 8.87
C GLY A 60 3.16 -27.02 10.00
N GLU A 61 2.38 -26.01 10.41
CA GLU A 61 1.33 -26.17 11.42
C GLU A 61 0.22 -27.14 10.97
N LEU A 62 -0.27 -26.97 9.74
CA LEU A 62 -1.31 -27.85 9.18
C LEU A 62 -0.81 -29.29 9.00
N LEU A 63 0.46 -29.48 8.60
CA LEU A 63 1.06 -30.81 8.50
C LEU A 63 1.23 -31.47 9.88
N LEU A 64 1.65 -30.73 10.91
CA LEU A 64 1.77 -31.27 12.28
C LEU A 64 0.42 -31.66 12.88
N ALA A 65 -0.65 -31.00 12.45
CA ALA A 65 -2.02 -31.35 12.83
C ALA A 65 -2.58 -32.58 12.08
N HIS A 66 -1.81 -33.18 11.15
CA HIS A 66 -2.22 -34.38 10.43
C HIS A 66 -2.36 -35.57 11.41
N PRO A 67 -3.45 -36.34 11.36
CA PRO A 67 -3.74 -37.39 12.37
C PRO A 67 -2.77 -38.59 12.32
N ALA A 68 -2.03 -38.79 11.24
CA ALA A 68 -0.83 -39.66 11.22
C ALA A 68 0.21 -39.35 12.34
N TYR A 69 0.20 -38.16 12.94
CA TYR A 69 0.99 -37.84 14.14
C TYR A 69 0.29 -38.24 15.46
N ALA A 70 -1.04 -38.41 15.45
CA ALA A 70 -1.84 -38.82 16.60
C ALA A 70 -1.98 -40.36 16.71
N ASP A 71 -2.07 -41.07 15.58
CA ASP A 71 -2.15 -42.52 15.54
C ASP A 71 -0.76 -43.17 15.63
N SER A 72 -0.44 -43.75 16.79
CA SER A 72 0.86 -44.40 17.06
C SER A 72 1.08 -45.69 16.26
N ASP A 73 0.01 -46.36 15.81
CA ASP A 73 0.07 -47.73 15.27
C ASP A 73 -0.15 -47.84 13.75
N ALA A 74 -0.67 -46.81 13.08
CA ALA A 74 -1.08 -46.88 11.66
C ALA A 74 -0.08 -46.23 10.68
N GLY A 75 1.00 -45.63 11.16
CA GLY A 75 1.62 -44.51 10.46
C GLY A 75 3.05 -44.64 9.96
N GLY A 76 3.76 -45.77 10.10
CA GLY A 76 5.22 -45.82 9.86
C GLY A 76 5.71 -45.08 8.59
N LEU A 77 5.31 -45.56 7.41
CA LEU A 77 5.74 -44.97 6.14
C LEU A 77 5.16 -43.56 5.87
N GLN A 78 3.90 -43.32 6.22
CA GLN A 78 3.26 -42.02 6.00
C GLN A 78 3.84 -40.93 6.92
N ARG A 79 4.13 -41.30 8.17
CA ARG A 79 4.81 -40.46 9.16
C ARG A 79 6.25 -40.21 8.74
N ASP A 80 6.98 -41.23 8.27
CA ASP A 80 8.34 -41.05 7.75
C ASP A 80 8.37 -40.08 6.56
N LEU A 81 7.40 -40.17 5.64
CA LEU A 81 7.25 -39.24 4.53
C LEU A 81 6.87 -37.82 5.00
N LEU A 82 5.97 -37.70 5.98
CA LEU A 82 5.60 -36.42 6.58
C LEU A 82 6.80 -35.77 7.29
N ASP A 83 7.57 -36.54 8.06
CA ASP A 83 8.80 -36.11 8.73
C ASP A 83 9.85 -35.68 7.71
N ARG A 84 9.96 -36.39 6.57
CA ARG A 84 10.85 -36.02 5.46
C ARG A 84 10.42 -34.73 4.78
N VAL A 85 9.13 -34.56 4.47
CA VAL A 85 8.59 -33.29 3.94
C VAL A 85 8.82 -32.16 4.94
N PHE A 86 8.58 -32.39 6.23
CA PHE A 86 8.82 -31.40 7.28
C PHE A 86 10.30 -31.03 7.40
N HIS A 87 11.19 -32.00 7.30
CA HIS A 87 12.63 -31.76 7.24
C HIS A 87 12.99 -30.92 6.02
N LEU A 88 12.50 -31.28 4.83
CA LEU A 88 12.71 -30.53 3.59
C LEU A 88 12.15 -29.10 3.67
N LEU A 89 11.00 -28.88 4.32
CA LEU A 89 10.45 -27.54 4.57
C LEU A 89 11.34 -26.71 5.49
N ARG A 90 12.02 -27.35 6.46
CA ARG A 90 12.96 -26.67 7.37
C ARG A 90 14.30 -26.36 6.70
N THR A 91 14.75 -27.22 5.78
CA THR A 91 15.99 -27.05 5.02
C THR A 91 15.79 -26.30 3.71
N ALA A 92 14.55 -26.14 3.26
CA ALA A 92 14.21 -25.29 2.14
C ALA A 92 14.85 -23.92 2.38
N PRO A 93 15.47 -23.31 1.35
CA PRO A 93 16.15 -22.04 1.51
C PRO A 93 15.14 -21.01 2.00
N ARG A 94 15.05 -20.84 3.32
CA ARG A 94 14.46 -19.68 3.94
C ARG A 94 15.28 -18.55 3.38
N LEU A 95 14.64 -17.62 2.69
CA LEU A 95 15.30 -16.50 2.04
C LEU A 95 16.06 -15.69 3.13
N ARG A 96 17.29 -16.11 3.44
CA ARG A 96 18.17 -15.53 4.45
C ARG A 96 18.91 -14.36 3.79
N ARG A 97 19.35 -13.40 4.61
CA ARG A 97 20.13 -12.24 4.18
C ARG A 97 21.26 -12.63 3.20
N PRO A 98 21.63 -11.75 2.26
CA PRO A 98 22.48 -12.10 1.11
C PRO A 98 23.90 -12.59 1.45
N ALA A 99 24.36 -12.44 2.70
CA ALA A 99 25.69 -12.87 3.12
C ALA A 99 25.88 -14.40 3.25
N ALA A 100 24.81 -15.20 3.14
CA ALA A 100 24.88 -16.66 3.32
C ALA A 100 24.39 -17.47 2.09
N ALA A 101 24.19 -16.84 0.93
CA ALA A 101 23.64 -17.48 -0.26
C ALA A 101 24.60 -18.48 -0.96
N ALA A 102 25.88 -18.51 -0.57
CA ALA A 102 26.88 -19.42 -1.14
C ALA A 102 26.92 -20.81 -0.47
N ALA A 103 26.21 -21.03 0.64
CA ALA A 103 26.23 -22.31 1.34
C ALA A 103 25.08 -23.21 0.89
N ALA A 104 25.40 -24.07 -0.07
CA ALA A 104 24.76 -25.36 -0.37
C ALA A 104 23.22 -25.37 -0.47
N ARG A 105 22.70 -25.40 -1.70
CA ARG A 105 21.48 -26.19 -1.95
C ARG A 105 21.77 -27.61 -1.45
N PRO A 106 21.01 -28.19 -0.50
CA PRO A 106 20.90 -29.62 -0.50
C PRO A 106 20.29 -30.00 -1.87
N SER A 107 20.96 -30.92 -2.57
CA SER A 107 20.39 -31.57 -3.74
C SER A 107 18.98 -32.08 -3.34
N PRO A 108 17.89 -31.65 -3.99
CA PRO A 108 16.58 -32.18 -3.65
C PRO A 108 16.57 -33.62 -4.17
N LEU A 109 16.73 -34.57 -3.26
CA LEU A 109 16.69 -36.01 -3.51
C LEU A 109 17.88 -36.49 -4.37
N ASP A 110 18.92 -37.03 -3.72
CA ASP A 110 20.02 -37.69 -4.43
C ASP A 110 19.55 -39.08 -4.92
N GLY A 111 18.88 -39.09 -6.07
CA GLY A 111 18.74 -40.27 -6.92
C GLY A 111 17.31 -40.69 -7.30
N PRO A 112 17.16 -41.51 -8.36
CA PRO A 112 15.88 -42.07 -8.82
C PRO A 112 15.14 -42.93 -7.78
N SER A 113 15.81 -43.33 -6.69
CA SER A 113 15.30 -44.10 -5.57
C SER A 113 14.23 -43.38 -4.73
N ASP A 114 14.24 -42.05 -4.64
CA ASP A 114 13.30 -41.29 -3.79
C ASP A 114 11.91 -41.09 -4.45
N LEU A 115 11.85 -41.20 -5.78
CA LEU A 115 10.61 -41.21 -6.56
C LEU A 115 10.01 -42.62 -6.69
N GLU A 116 10.83 -43.67 -6.63
CA GLU A 116 10.38 -45.07 -6.59
C GLU A 116 9.70 -45.42 -5.26
N LEU A 117 10.09 -44.78 -4.15
CA LEU A 117 9.39 -44.83 -2.85
C LEU A 117 7.97 -44.21 -2.86
N LEU A 118 7.62 -43.44 -3.90
CA LEU A 118 6.26 -42.91 -4.12
C LEU A 118 5.32 -43.93 -4.78
N GLY A 119 5.80 -45.13 -5.09
CA GLY A 119 5.00 -46.27 -5.54
C GLY A 119 4.17 -46.89 -4.43
N LEU A 120 3.49 -46.09 -3.60
CA LEU A 120 2.60 -46.54 -2.53
C LEU A 120 1.47 -47.40 -3.14
N PRO A 121 1.44 -48.72 -2.92
CA PRO A 121 0.26 -49.51 -3.18
C PRO A 121 -0.65 -49.37 -1.97
N THR A 122 -1.81 -48.73 -2.12
CA THR A 122 -2.78 -48.65 -1.04
C THR A 122 -4.16 -48.96 -1.58
N ASP A 123 -4.67 -50.13 -1.20
CA ASP A 123 -6.06 -50.58 -1.43
C ASP A 123 -7.09 -49.72 -0.67
N ASP A 124 -6.64 -48.79 0.18
CA ASP A 124 -7.47 -47.83 0.92
C ASP A 124 -7.48 -46.44 0.24
N ALA A 125 -8.69 -45.90 0.02
CA ALA A 125 -8.91 -44.64 -0.66
C ALA A 125 -8.38 -43.41 0.11
N LEU A 126 -8.34 -43.47 1.45
CA LEU A 126 -7.82 -42.38 2.28
C LEU A 126 -6.29 -42.34 2.26
N ALA A 127 -5.64 -43.49 2.41
CA ALA A 127 -4.20 -43.64 2.25
C ALA A 127 -3.76 -43.24 0.83
N SER A 128 -4.54 -43.58 -0.19
CA SER A 128 -4.34 -43.14 -1.59
C SER A 128 -4.46 -41.63 -1.78
N ARG A 129 -5.32 -40.95 -1.01
CA ARG A 129 -5.43 -39.47 -1.04
C ARG A 129 -4.23 -38.81 -0.38
N SER A 130 -3.80 -39.29 0.79
CA SER A 130 -2.64 -38.76 1.51
C SER A 130 -1.33 -39.00 0.75
N ALA A 131 -1.17 -40.16 0.14
CA ALA A 131 -0.07 -40.48 -0.78
C ALA A 131 0.03 -39.49 -1.94
N ARG A 132 -1.10 -39.23 -2.63
CA ARG A 132 -1.17 -38.25 -3.73
C ARG A 132 -0.88 -36.82 -3.25
N GLY A 133 -1.37 -36.46 -2.08
CA GLY A 133 -1.12 -35.17 -1.45
C GLY A 133 0.36 -34.93 -1.16
N LEU A 134 1.02 -35.88 -0.49
CA LEU A 134 2.45 -35.84 -0.19
C LEU A 134 3.30 -35.80 -1.46
N ARG A 135 2.96 -36.61 -2.45
CA ARG A 135 3.61 -36.57 -3.77
C ARG A 135 3.55 -35.19 -4.40
N ALA A 136 2.40 -34.53 -4.35
CA ALA A 136 2.24 -33.19 -4.91
C ALA A 136 3.11 -32.15 -4.17
N LEU A 137 3.22 -32.24 -2.85
CA LEU A 137 4.11 -31.36 -2.07
C LEU A 137 5.59 -31.57 -2.42
N LEU A 138 6.02 -32.83 -2.60
CA LEU A 138 7.39 -33.14 -3.01
C LEU A 138 7.71 -32.63 -4.41
N LEU A 139 6.76 -32.70 -5.36
CA LEU A 139 6.93 -32.12 -6.69
C LEU A 139 7.12 -30.59 -6.63
N ILE A 140 6.39 -29.90 -5.77
CA ILE A 140 6.56 -28.45 -5.54
C ILE A 140 7.95 -28.15 -4.94
N LEU A 141 8.37 -28.92 -3.94
CA LEU A 141 9.71 -28.79 -3.33
C LEU A 141 10.83 -29.06 -4.34
N ASN A 142 10.59 -29.94 -5.32
CA ASN A 142 11.49 -30.22 -6.42
C ASN A 142 11.40 -29.20 -7.58
N SER A 143 10.63 -28.11 -7.40
CA SER A 143 10.45 -27.04 -8.41
C SER A 143 9.82 -27.52 -9.73
N ASP A 144 8.98 -28.55 -9.68
CA ASP A 144 8.22 -29.00 -10.85
C ASP A 144 7.20 -27.94 -11.30
N GLU A 145 7.33 -27.49 -12.54
CA GLU A 145 6.56 -26.36 -13.05
C GLU A 145 5.06 -26.67 -13.18
N ARG A 146 4.72 -27.92 -13.52
CA ARG A 146 3.32 -28.34 -13.62
C ARG A 146 2.68 -28.37 -12.24
N ALA A 147 3.38 -28.91 -11.24
CA ALA A 147 2.91 -28.92 -9.87
C ALA A 147 2.75 -27.50 -9.29
N LEU A 148 3.65 -26.57 -9.61
CA LEU A 148 3.54 -25.16 -9.23
C LEU A 148 2.32 -24.48 -9.89
N ARG A 149 2.11 -24.73 -11.19
CA ARG A 149 0.95 -24.24 -11.94
C ARG A 149 -0.36 -24.78 -11.37
N ASP A 150 -0.44 -26.08 -11.11
CA ASP A 150 -1.65 -26.74 -10.60
C ASP A 150 -1.98 -26.37 -9.15
N ALA A 151 -1.03 -25.76 -8.44
CA ALA A 151 -1.21 -25.25 -7.09
C ALA A 151 -1.67 -23.78 -7.05
N ALA A 152 -1.41 -22.99 -8.09
CA ALA A 152 -1.71 -21.57 -8.14
C ALA A 152 -3.14 -21.30 -8.66
N ALA A 153 -3.86 -20.38 -8.03
CA ALA A 153 -5.19 -19.98 -8.50
C ALA A 153 -5.15 -18.89 -9.57
N ASN A 154 -4.13 -18.03 -9.54
CA ASN A 154 -3.98 -16.90 -10.46
C ASN A 154 -2.52 -16.71 -10.87
N TRP A 155 -2.29 -15.86 -11.87
CA TRP A 155 -0.94 -15.61 -12.39
C TRP A 155 0.01 -15.03 -11.33
N ALA A 156 -0.49 -14.28 -10.33
CA ALA A 156 0.33 -13.66 -9.30
C ALA A 156 0.85 -14.69 -8.29
N GLU A 157 0.02 -15.67 -7.93
CA GLU A 157 0.43 -16.83 -7.14
C GLU A 157 1.44 -17.69 -7.91
N LEU A 158 1.19 -17.97 -9.19
CA LEU A 158 2.11 -18.75 -10.00
C LEU A 158 3.45 -18.04 -10.18
N LEU A 159 3.43 -16.74 -10.48
CA LEU A 159 4.64 -15.93 -10.57
C LEU A 159 5.44 -16.01 -9.28
N THR A 160 4.77 -15.92 -8.14
CA THR A 160 5.43 -16.01 -6.83
C THR A 160 6.04 -17.38 -6.60
N ALA A 161 5.32 -18.44 -6.96
CA ALA A 161 5.80 -19.80 -6.86
C ALA A 161 7.03 -20.02 -7.75
N LEU A 162 6.99 -19.53 -8.99
CA LEU A 162 8.11 -19.60 -9.93
C LEU A 162 9.32 -18.83 -9.43
N LEU A 163 9.14 -17.61 -8.93
CA LEU A 163 10.24 -16.80 -8.40
C LEU A 163 10.80 -17.39 -7.08
N PHE A 164 9.95 -17.97 -6.24
CA PHE A 164 10.36 -18.52 -4.96
C PHE A 164 11.11 -19.86 -5.10
N TRP A 165 10.61 -20.76 -5.95
CA TRP A 165 11.13 -22.12 -6.07
C TRP A 165 12.14 -22.30 -7.21
N ARG A 166 11.95 -21.62 -8.35
CA ARG A 166 12.71 -21.90 -9.59
C ARG A 166 13.64 -20.77 -10.03
N TYR A 167 13.18 -19.53 -9.99
CA TYR A 167 13.87 -18.36 -10.54
C TYR A 167 14.32 -17.39 -9.43
N ILE A 168 15.06 -17.91 -8.45
CA ILE A 168 15.48 -17.16 -7.25
C ILE A 168 16.42 -16.00 -7.60
N ASP A 169 17.24 -16.18 -8.64
CA ASP A 169 18.20 -15.17 -9.12
C ASP A 169 17.65 -14.33 -10.29
N ALA A 170 16.32 -14.33 -10.50
CA ALA A 170 15.71 -13.57 -11.59
C ALA A 170 15.97 -12.06 -11.44
N ASN A 171 16.55 -11.48 -12.50
CA ASN A 171 16.59 -10.03 -12.63
C ASN A 171 15.21 -9.53 -13.10
N PRO A 172 14.57 -8.59 -12.37
CA PRO A 172 13.26 -8.05 -12.75
C PRO A 172 13.25 -7.42 -14.14
N GLN A 173 14.26 -6.63 -14.47
CA GLN A 173 14.31 -5.82 -15.69
C GLN A 173 14.47 -6.69 -16.93
N LEU A 174 15.08 -7.87 -16.79
CA LEU A 174 15.34 -8.78 -17.90
C LEU A 174 14.26 -9.86 -18.04
N HIS A 175 13.74 -10.35 -16.91
CA HIS A 175 12.94 -11.58 -16.92
C HIS A 175 11.48 -11.38 -16.55
N LEU A 176 11.09 -10.27 -15.88
CA LEU A 176 9.74 -10.17 -15.30
C LEU A 176 8.65 -10.18 -16.37
N GLU A 177 8.85 -9.49 -17.49
CA GLU A 177 7.87 -9.46 -18.59
C GLU A 177 7.59 -10.85 -19.16
N GLN A 178 8.64 -11.62 -19.44
CA GLN A 178 8.51 -12.99 -19.94
C GLN A 178 7.88 -13.93 -18.92
N LEU A 179 8.29 -13.82 -17.65
CA LEU A 179 7.74 -14.64 -16.56
C LEU A 179 6.27 -14.32 -16.28
N LEU A 180 5.88 -13.04 -16.34
CA LEU A 180 4.49 -12.60 -16.22
C LEU A 180 3.62 -13.14 -17.35
N GLY A 181 4.06 -12.95 -18.60
CA GLY A 181 3.35 -13.45 -19.78
C GLY A 181 3.18 -14.96 -19.72
N SER A 182 4.27 -15.69 -19.45
CA SER A 182 4.23 -17.15 -19.32
C SER A 182 3.32 -17.61 -18.18
N ALA A 183 3.38 -16.97 -17.00
CA ALA A 183 2.52 -17.34 -15.88
C ALA A 183 1.03 -17.11 -16.20
N ALA A 184 0.70 -16.00 -16.86
CA ALA A 184 -0.68 -15.70 -17.27
C ALA A 184 -1.19 -16.73 -18.29
N ASP A 185 -0.39 -17.05 -19.32
CA ASP A 185 -0.74 -18.03 -20.34
C ASP A 185 -0.91 -19.44 -19.75
N GLN A 186 -0.02 -19.83 -18.82
CA GLN A 186 -0.07 -21.13 -18.15
C GLN A 186 -1.33 -21.30 -17.29
N VAL A 187 -1.72 -20.27 -16.54
CA VAL A 187 -2.94 -20.28 -15.72
C VAL A 187 -4.18 -20.28 -16.61
N ALA A 188 -4.22 -19.45 -17.65
CA ALA A 188 -5.33 -19.42 -18.61
C ALA A 188 -5.51 -20.78 -19.30
N ALA A 189 -4.43 -21.42 -19.73
CA ALA A 189 -4.45 -22.76 -20.32
C ALA A 189 -4.89 -23.83 -19.30
N ALA A 190 -4.53 -23.71 -18.02
CA ALA A 190 -4.96 -24.63 -16.98
C ALA A 190 -6.47 -24.56 -16.74
N VAL A 191 -7.04 -23.35 -16.70
CA VAL A 191 -8.48 -23.13 -16.55
C VAL A 191 -9.24 -23.62 -17.78
N ALA A 192 -8.77 -23.27 -18.99
CA ALA A 192 -9.39 -23.72 -20.24
C ALA A 192 -9.35 -25.25 -20.41
N GLY A 193 -8.28 -25.88 -19.95
CA GLY A 193 -8.11 -27.34 -19.97
C GLY A 193 -8.81 -28.09 -18.82
N GLY A 194 -9.53 -27.38 -17.93
CA GLY A 194 -10.20 -27.99 -16.77
C GLY A 194 -9.27 -28.56 -15.69
N ALA A 195 -7.98 -28.21 -15.74
CA ALA A 195 -6.97 -28.65 -14.77
C ALA A 195 -6.99 -27.79 -13.48
N ALA A 196 -7.53 -26.57 -13.57
CA ALA A 196 -7.75 -25.66 -12.45
C ALA A 196 -9.22 -25.20 -12.45
N GLU A 197 -9.81 -25.12 -11.25
CA GLU A 197 -11.15 -24.54 -11.08
C GLU A 197 -11.07 -23.02 -11.19
N ALA A 198 -12.00 -22.42 -11.94
CA ALA A 198 -12.11 -20.97 -12.01
C ALA A 198 -12.64 -20.45 -10.66
N GLU A 199 -11.75 -19.87 -9.86
CA GLU A 199 -12.14 -19.14 -8.65
C GLU A 199 -12.60 -17.72 -9.01
N ASP A 200 -13.53 -17.17 -8.22
CA ASP A 200 -13.91 -15.77 -8.31
C ASP A 200 -12.74 -14.87 -7.87
N GLN A 201 -12.18 -14.14 -8.83
CA GLN A 201 -10.96 -13.36 -8.70
C GLN A 201 -11.24 -11.88 -8.98
N ASN A 202 -10.43 -11.01 -8.37
CA ASN A 202 -10.48 -9.59 -8.69
C ASN A 202 -9.68 -9.31 -9.97
N GLU A 203 -10.26 -9.64 -11.12
CA GLU A 203 -9.63 -9.50 -12.44
C GLU A 203 -9.11 -8.08 -12.69
N GLY A 204 -9.88 -7.06 -12.32
CA GLY A 204 -9.48 -5.67 -12.48
C GLY A 204 -8.23 -5.31 -11.68
N PHE A 205 -8.09 -5.84 -10.46
CA PHE A 205 -6.91 -5.59 -9.64
C PHE A 205 -5.70 -6.39 -10.14
N LEU A 206 -5.93 -7.62 -10.60
CA LEU A 206 -4.90 -8.45 -11.21
C LEU A 206 -4.35 -7.81 -12.49
N GLU A 207 -5.19 -7.20 -13.32
CA GLU A 207 -4.75 -6.47 -14.50
C GLU A 207 -3.94 -5.22 -14.13
N PHE A 208 -4.45 -4.42 -13.19
CA PHE A 208 -3.74 -3.26 -12.65
C PHE A 208 -2.36 -3.63 -12.08
N LEU A 209 -2.29 -4.69 -11.27
CA LEU A 209 -1.03 -5.16 -10.67
C LEU A 209 -0.05 -5.65 -11.75
N ARG A 210 -0.54 -6.36 -12.77
CA ARG A 210 0.29 -6.84 -13.88
C ARG A 210 0.92 -5.67 -14.63
N GLU A 211 0.12 -4.67 -15.00
CA GLU A 211 0.61 -3.49 -15.71
C GLU A 211 1.61 -2.70 -14.83
N LEU A 212 1.31 -2.54 -13.54
CA LEU A 212 2.20 -1.87 -12.60
C LEU A 212 3.56 -2.57 -12.50
N LEU A 213 3.58 -3.90 -12.38
CA LEU A 213 4.81 -4.68 -12.31
C LEU A 213 5.62 -4.57 -13.61
N LEU A 214 4.95 -4.61 -14.77
CA LEU A 214 5.60 -4.46 -16.07
C LEU A 214 6.26 -3.09 -16.21
N LEU A 215 5.51 -2.02 -15.96
CA LEU A 215 6.01 -0.64 -16.03
C LEU A 215 7.16 -0.41 -15.03
N ALA A 216 7.05 -0.93 -13.81
CA ALA A 216 8.11 -0.86 -12.82
C ALA A 216 9.37 -1.61 -13.24
N SER A 217 9.23 -2.79 -13.88
CA SER A 217 10.39 -3.56 -14.38
C SER A 217 11.14 -2.87 -15.51
N GLN A 218 10.42 -2.13 -16.35
CA GLN A 218 10.96 -1.35 -17.46
C GLN A 218 11.48 0.04 -17.02
N LEU A 219 11.30 0.40 -15.74
CA LEU A 219 11.63 1.72 -15.19
C LEU A 219 10.85 2.88 -15.86
N GLU A 220 9.63 2.58 -16.34
CA GLU A 220 8.75 3.54 -17.03
C GLU A 220 7.97 4.41 -16.04
N VAL A 221 8.64 5.41 -15.48
CA VAL A 221 8.12 6.30 -14.43
C VAL A 221 6.79 6.96 -14.83
N GLN A 222 6.72 7.53 -16.04
CA GLN A 222 5.51 8.21 -16.53
C GLN A 222 4.35 7.23 -16.79
N GLY A 223 4.67 6.00 -17.19
CA GLY A 223 3.67 4.94 -17.29
C GLY A 223 3.08 4.61 -15.92
N VAL A 224 3.92 4.45 -14.89
CA VAL A 224 3.47 4.17 -13.51
C VAL A 224 2.57 5.29 -13.01
N VAL A 225 2.97 6.55 -13.17
CA VAL A 225 2.15 7.71 -12.80
C VAL A 225 0.78 7.62 -13.48
N ARG A 226 0.75 7.49 -14.81
CA ARG A 226 -0.50 7.42 -15.59
C ARG A 226 -1.40 6.29 -15.11
N LEU A 227 -0.84 5.11 -14.87
CA LEU A 227 -1.58 3.95 -14.39
C LEU A 227 -2.19 4.23 -13.00
N THR A 228 -1.41 4.78 -12.08
CA THR A 228 -1.88 5.07 -10.72
C THR A 228 -2.91 6.20 -10.68
N THR A 229 -2.82 7.19 -11.56
CA THR A 229 -3.81 8.28 -11.63
C THR A 229 -5.15 7.81 -12.19
N ASN A 230 -5.14 6.89 -13.15
CA ASN A 230 -6.35 6.44 -13.84
C ASN A 230 -6.97 5.17 -13.21
N SER A 231 -6.37 4.65 -12.15
CA SER A 231 -6.79 3.41 -11.50
C SER A 231 -7.74 3.67 -10.34
N PRO A 232 -8.84 2.90 -10.21
CA PRO A 232 -9.74 3.01 -9.04
C PRO A 232 -9.08 2.51 -7.75
N TYR A 233 -7.95 1.81 -7.83
CA TYR A 233 -7.23 1.26 -6.68
C TYR A 233 -6.29 2.27 -6.01
N CYS A 234 -6.11 3.45 -6.61
CA CYS A 234 -5.22 4.49 -6.13
C CYS A 234 -6.02 5.77 -5.84
N GLY A 235 -6.12 6.14 -4.56
CA GLY A 235 -6.76 7.40 -4.16
C GLY A 235 -5.89 8.62 -4.49
N LEU A 236 -6.50 9.80 -4.53
CA LEU A 236 -5.80 11.06 -4.82
C LEU A 236 -4.64 11.36 -3.87
N TRP A 237 -4.74 10.92 -2.60
CA TRP A 237 -3.61 10.98 -1.66
C TRP A 237 -2.40 10.20 -2.19
N PHE A 238 -2.62 8.98 -2.69
CA PHE A 238 -1.54 8.17 -3.24
C PHE A 238 -0.94 8.82 -4.49
N VAL A 239 -1.79 9.38 -5.36
CA VAL A 239 -1.33 10.07 -6.58
C VAL A 239 -0.48 11.30 -6.25
N ALA A 240 -0.87 12.11 -5.26
CA ALA A 240 -0.07 13.25 -4.80
C ALA A 240 1.32 12.82 -4.29
N HIS A 241 1.41 11.64 -3.66
CA HIS A 241 2.68 11.09 -3.14
C HIS A 241 3.39 10.11 -4.05
N ALA A 242 2.85 9.78 -5.22
CA ALA A 242 3.45 8.81 -6.14
C ALA A 242 4.87 9.26 -6.52
N TYR A 243 5.05 10.57 -6.69
CA TYR A 243 6.32 11.19 -6.99
C TYR A 243 7.34 11.04 -5.87
N ASP A 244 6.93 11.08 -4.61
CA ASP A 244 7.82 10.87 -3.46
C ASP A 244 8.38 9.45 -3.42
N VAL A 245 7.53 8.47 -3.73
CA VAL A 245 7.93 7.05 -3.83
C VAL A 245 8.85 6.85 -5.03
N LEU A 246 8.52 7.47 -6.16
CA LEU A 246 9.27 7.32 -7.41
C LEU A 246 10.56 8.15 -7.45
N ARG A 247 10.76 9.13 -6.57
CA ARG A 247 12.03 9.89 -6.45
C ARG A 247 13.24 8.98 -6.18
N GLY A 248 13.02 7.81 -5.59
CA GLY A 248 14.06 6.79 -5.42
C GLY A 248 14.52 6.13 -6.72
N TYR A 249 13.81 6.34 -7.85
CA TYR A 249 14.16 5.75 -9.14
C TYR A 249 15.24 6.58 -9.85
N PRO A 250 16.26 5.93 -10.45
CA PRO A 250 17.22 6.61 -11.30
C PRO A 250 16.50 7.40 -12.40
N ARG A 251 16.92 8.64 -12.65
CA ARG A 251 16.39 9.54 -13.70
C ARG A 251 14.95 10.02 -13.50
N ALA A 252 14.28 9.67 -12.41
CA ALA A 252 12.91 10.12 -12.14
C ALA A 252 12.83 11.64 -11.92
N GLU A 253 13.83 12.22 -11.23
CA GLU A 253 13.85 13.65 -10.91
C GLU A 253 13.77 14.56 -12.15
N ALA A 254 14.49 14.22 -13.23
CA ALA A 254 14.46 14.99 -14.47
C ALA A 254 13.10 14.93 -15.19
N LEU A 255 12.33 13.87 -14.98
CA LEU A 255 10.98 13.74 -15.52
C LEU A 255 9.97 14.55 -14.69
N PHE A 256 10.22 14.69 -13.40
CA PHE A 256 9.32 15.35 -12.46
C PHE A 256 9.42 16.87 -12.50
N SER A 257 10.60 17.43 -12.78
CA SER A 257 10.79 18.88 -12.88
C SER A 257 10.28 19.49 -14.19
N ARG A 258 9.58 18.72 -15.04
CA ARG A 258 9.10 19.20 -16.33
C ARG A 258 7.79 19.97 -16.16
N THR A 259 7.83 21.26 -16.45
CA THR A 259 6.64 22.12 -16.48
C THR A 259 5.67 21.68 -17.57
N LEU A 260 4.39 21.57 -17.21
CA LEU A 260 3.28 21.30 -18.12
C LEU A 260 2.90 22.58 -18.85
N PRO A 261 2.98 22.64 -20.21
CA PRO A 261 2.78 23.89 -20.95
C PRO A 261 1.41 24.56 -20.76
N HIS A 262 0.37 23.78 -20.47
CA HIS A 262 -1.01 24.28 -20.32
C HIS A 262 -1.38 24.60 -18.86
N VAL A 263 -0.67 24.03 -17.88
CA VAL A 263 -0.95 24.25 -16.45
C VAL A 263 0.01 25.29 -15.87
N GLY A 264 1.26 25.34 -16.32
CA GLY A 264 2.27 26.28 -15.81
C GLY A 264 3.08 25.78 -14.61
N CYS A 265 2.71 24.64 -14.03
CA CYS A 265 3.48 23.94 -12.99
C CYS A 265 3.90 22.54 -13.44
N ASP A 266 4.67 21.83 -12.61
CA ASP A 266 4.98 20.42 -12.85
C ASP A 266 3.82 19.48 -12.46
N GLN A 267 3.94 18.21 -12.82
CA GLN A 267 2.89 17.22 -12.54
C GLN A 267 2.73 16.95 -11.04
N ALA A 268 3.81 17.01 -10.25
CA ALA A 268 3.75 16.73 -8.82
C ALA A 268 2.96 17.82 -8.09
N GLU A 269 3.22 19.08 -8.42
CA GLU A 269 2.46 20.23 -7.94
C GLU A 269 1.00 20.17 -8.40
N MET A 270 0.74 19.85 -9.68
CA MET A 270 -0.63 19.68 -10.19
C MET A 270 -1.43 18.68 -9.36
N TYR A 271 -0.88 17.47 -9.11
CA TYR A 271 -1.58 16.44 -8.33
C TYR A 271 -1.71 16.81 -6.85
N THR A 272 -0.72 17.49 -6.29
CA THR A 272 -0.80 18.00 -4.90
C THR A 272 -1.95 19.01 -4.75
N LEU A 273 -2.07 19.94 -5.70
CA LEU A 273 -3.18 20.91 -5.73
C LEU A 273 -4.53 20.19 -5.85
N THR A 274 -4.67 19.23 -6.78
CA THR A 274 -5.91 18.44 -6.92
C THR A 274 -6.26 17.67 -5.65
N TYR A 275 -5.28 17.09 -4.96
CA TYR A 275 -5.52 16.41 -3.69
C TYR A 275 -6.01 17.39 -2.61
N VAL A 276 -5.36 18.55 -2.48
CA VAL A 276 -5.74 19.58 -1.52
C VAL A 276 -7.18 20.08 -1.74
N GLU A 277 -7.63 20.19 -2.99
CA GLU A 277 -9.02 20.57 -3.30
C GLU A 277 -10.06 19.58 -2.74
N THR A 278 -9.67 18.31 -2.52
CA THR A 278 -10.55 17.30 -1.92
C THR A 278 -10.59 17.36 -0.39
N LEU A 279 -9.68 18.10 0.24
CA LEU A 279 -9.62 18.23 1.69
C LEU A 279 -10.68 19.24 2.18
N PRO A 280 -11.51 18.89 3.18
CA PRO A 280 -12.44 19.84 3.77
C PRO A 280 -11.68 20.97 4.48
N ALA A 281 -12.24 22.19 4.43
CA ALA A 281 -11.68 23.35 5.10
C ALA A 281 -12.06 23.45 6.60
N SER A 282 -12.51 22.35 7.23
CA SER A 282 -12.97 22.31 8.63
C SER A 282 -12.05 21.48 9.54
N ASP A 283 -12.19 21.68 10.85
CA ASP A 283 -11.74 20.78 11.92
C ASP A 283 -10.26 20.36 11.92
N GLY A 284 -9.35 21.25 11.55
CA GLY A 284 -7.91 20.96 11.59
C GLY A 284 -7.32 20.43 10.27
N THR A 285 -8.17 20.14 9.28
CA THR A 285 -7.73 19.59 7.99
C THR A 285 -7.10 20.67 7.10
N TRP A 286 -7.47 21.93 7.29
CA TRP A 286 -6.89 23.04 6.55
C TRP A 286 -5.41 23.26 6.87
N GLN A 287 -4.93 22.91 8.07
CA GLN A 287 -3.50 22.96 8.39
C GLN A 287 -2.76 21.96 7.51
N VAL A 288 -3.28 20.73 7.40
CA VAL A 288 -2.70 19.70 6.53
C VAL A 288 -2.69 20.18 5.08
N ALA A 289 -3.81 20.71 4.58
CA ALA A 289 -3.89 21.30 3.25
C ALA A 289 -2.81 22.38 3.04
N ALA A 290 -2.64 23.29 3.99
CA ALA A 290 -1.66 24.37 3.90
C ALA A 290 -0.20 23.86 3.94
N GLU A 291 0.10 22.79 4.68
CA GLU A 291 1.42 22.13 4.64
C GLU A 291 1.71 21.50 3.27
N TYR A 292 0.71 20.89 2.61
CA TYR A 292 0.87 20.42 1.23
C TYR A 292 1.11 21.57 0.26
N LEU A 293 0.34 22.66 0.38
CA LEU A 293 0.49 23.84 -0.48
C LEU A 293 1.87 24.50 -0.31
N ALA A 294 2.50 24.37 0.86
CA ALA A 294 3.87 24.84 1.07
C ALA A 294 4.92 24.06 0.25
N TRP A 295 4.60 22.85 -0.23
CA TRP A 295 5.48 22.08 -1.11
C TRP A 295 5.36 22.51 -2.58
N CYS A 296 4.34 23.30 -2.92
CA CYS A 296 4.04 23.74 -4.28
C CYS A 296 4.79 25.04 -4.63
N PRO A 297 5.79 25.01 -5.53
CA PRO A 297 6.64 26.18 -5.79
C PRO A 297 5.99 27.26 -6.66
N VAL A 298 5.03 26.93 -7.53
CA VAL A 298 4.45 27.88 -8.49
C VAL A 298 3.16 28.50 -7.97
N TYR A 299 2.19 27.68 -7.59
CA TYR A 299 0.83 28.09 -7.20
C TYR A 299 0.55 27.93 -5.70
N GLY A 300 1.48 27.37 -4.92
CA GLY A 300 1.28 27.11 -3.49
C GLY A 300 0.91 28.34 -2.67
N ALA A 301 1.56 29.48 -2.93
CA ALA A 301 1.29 30.73 -2.22
C ALA A 301 -0.12 31.26 -2.49
N ASP A 302 -0.52 31.31 -3.77
CA ASP A 302 -1.83 31.81 -4.20
C ASP A 302 -2.96 30.88 -3.71
N ALA A 303 -2.75 29.56 -3.82
CA ALA A 303 -3.67 28.56 -3.31
C ALA A 303 -3.83 28.65 -1.78
N THR A 304 -2.75 28.96 -1.06
CA THR A 304 -2.81 29.15 0.40
C THR A 304 -3.61 30.39 0.77
N ASP A 305 -3.45 31.49 0.05
CA ASP A 305 -4.26 32.70 0.29
C ASP A 305 -5.76 32.42 0.03
N ALA A 306 -6.07 31.70 -1.05
CA ALA A 306 -7.43 31.27 -1.36
C ALA A 306 -8.03 30.34 -0.28
N LEU A 307 -7.23 29.40 0.24
CA LEU A 307 -7.64 28.51 1.35
C LEU A 307 -7.96 29.34 2.60
N LEU A 308 -7.04 30.22 3.01
CA LEU A 308 -7.22 31.09 4.18
C LEU A 308 -8.43 32.02 4.03
N ALA A 309 -8.77 32.42 2.80
CA ALA A 309 -9.96 33.22 2.50
C ALA A 309 -11.28 32.51 2.77
N ARG A 310 -11.30 31.19 2.63
CA ARG A 310 -12.49 30.37 2.82
C ARG A 310 -12.67 29.89 4.25
N LEU A 311 -11.65 30.01 5.10
CA LEU A 311 -11.73 29.51 6.47
C LEU A 311 -12.83 30.24 7.26
N PRO A 312 -13.69 29.51 7.99
CA PRO A 312 -14.72 30.08 8.85
C PRO A 312 -14.13 30.59 10.17
N LEU A 313 -13.13 31.48 10.10
CA LEU A 313 -12.49 32.06 11.28
C LEU A 313 -13.45 33.08 11.93
N SER A 314 -13.89 32.76 13.15
CA SER A 314 -14.63 33.67 14.01
C SER A 314 -13.69 34.66 14.70
N VAL A 315 -14.22 35.84 15.05
CA VAL A 315 -13.52 36.81 15.91
C VAL A 315 -13.26 36.23 17.31
N ASP A 316 -14.10 35.30 17.75
CA ASP A 316 -14.00 34.64 19.05
C ASP A 316 -12.93 33.53 19.09
N ASP A 317 -12.57 32.97 17.93
CA ASP A 317 -11.52 31.94 17.81
C ASP A 317 -10.17 32.55 17.44
N GLU A 318 -9.61 33.35 18.36
CA GLU A 318 -8.29 33.94 18.19
C GLU A 318 -7.19 32.87 18.04
N ALA A 319 -7.37 31.69 18.64
CA ALA A 319 -6.38 30.61 18.55
C ALA A 319 -6.24 30.07 17.12
N ALA A 320 -7.34 29.84 16.41
CA ALA A 320 -7.30 29.42 15.01
C ALA A 320 -6.69 30.49 14.10
N ALA A 321 -7.02 31.77 14.32
CA ALA A 321 -6.44 32.88 13.59
C ALA A 321 -4.92 33.00 13.81
N LEU A 322 -4.44 32.83 15.04
CA LEU A 322 -3.02 32.85 15.35
C LEU A 322 -2.27 31.65 14.73
N LYS A 323 -2.89 30.47 14.68
CA LYS A 323 -2.32 29.31 13.96
C LYS A 323 -2.17 29.59 12.46
N ALA A 324 -3.17 30.22 11.85
CA ALA A 324 -3.12 30.60 10.44
C ALA A 324 -2.01 31.63 10.15
N LEU A 325 -1.86 32.63 11.03
CA LEU A 325 -0.75 33.59 10.91
C LEU A 325 0.62 32.93 11.10
N ALA A 326 0.77 32.05 12.09
CA ALA A 326 2.02 31.31 12.30
C ALA A 326 2.38 30.46 11.06
N LEU A 327 1.38 29.88 10.39
CA LEU A 327 1.60 29.17 9.14
C LEU A 327 2.08 30.12 8.03
N CYS A 328 1.44 31.28 7.86
CA CYS A 328 1.89 32.28 6.89
C CYS A 328 3.34 32.71 7.16
N ASP A 329 3.70 32.94 8.43
CA ASP A 329 5.06 33.34 8.81
C ASP A 329 6.09 32.26 8.47
N ARG A 330 5.78 30.98 8.75
CA ARG A 330 6.67 29.85 8.43
C ARG A 330 6.96 29.71 6.94
N HIS A 331 6.00 30.03 6.09
CA HIS A 331 6.13 29.90 4.64
C HIS A 331 6.36 31.24 3.91
N GLY A 332 6.61 32.33 4.65
CA GLY A 332 6.90 33.65 4.07
C GLY A 332 5.71 34.32 3.38
N LEU A 333 4.47 33.91 3.66
CA LEU A 333 3.23 34.39 3.03
C LEU A 333 2.73 35.71 3.65
N SER A 334 3.58 36.73 3.66
CA SER A 334 3.29 38.02 4.30
C SER A 334 2.05 38.75 3.75
N ALA A 335 1.76 38.58 2.45
CA ALA A 335 0.57 39.14 1.81
C ALA A 335 -0.73 38.50 2.33
N ALA A 336 -0.76 37.16 2.39
CA ALA A 336 -1.89 36.40 2.92
C ALA A 336 -2.11 36.69 4.42
N ALA A 337 -1.03 36.81 5.21
CA ALA A 337 -1.10 37.19 6.62
C ALA A 337 -1.76 38.57 6.81
N ARG A 338 -1.38 39.56 5.99
CA ARG A 338 -1.97 40.91 6.01
C ARG A 338 -3.44 40.89 5.61
N ALA A 339 -3.80 40.14 4.57
CA ALA A 339 -5.18 39.98 4.12
C ALA A 339 -6.05 39.34 5.20
N LEU A 340 -5.55 38.30 5.86
CA LEU A 340 -6.22 37.62 6.97
C LEU A 340 -6.48 38.59 8.15
N CYS A 341 -5.44 39.29 8.62
CA CYS A 341 -5.56 40.33 9.65
C CYS A 341 -6.57 41.41 9.26
N GLY A 342 -6.57 41.85 8.01
CA GLY A 342 -7.51 42.83 7.48
C GLY A 342 -8.97 42.35 7.51
N ARG A 343 -9.24 41.08 7.17
CA ARG A 343 -10.59 40.51 7.26
C ARG A 343 -11.07 40.37 8.71
N LEU A 344 -10.21 39.89 9.61
CA LEU A 344 -10.54 39.76 11.03
C LEU A 344 -10.79 41.12 11.67
N ALA A 345 -10.01 42.14 11.31
CA ALA A 345 -10.22 43.51 11.75
C ALA A 345 -11.58 44.07 11.28
N ALA A 346 -11.97 43.81 10.02
CA ALA A 346 -13.26 44.22 9.48
C ALA A 346 -14.43 43.56 10.23
N ARG A 347 -14.39 42.22 10.37
CA ARG A 347 -15.42 41.46 11.10
C ARG A 347 -15.55 41.89 12.56
N ALA A 348 -14.42 42.14 13.24
CA ALA A 348 -14.43 42.63 14.61
C ALA A 348 -15.03 44.05 14.73
N ALA A 349 -14.79 44.92 13.73
CA ALA A 349 -15.39 46.24 13.69
C ALA A 349 -16.92 46.17 13.47
N GLU A 350 -17.37 45.32 12.55
CA GLU A 350 -18.80 45.04 12.29
C GLU A 350 -19.50 44.46 13.52
N ALA A 351 -18.82 43.60 14.29
CA ALA A 351 -19.31 43.05 15.54
C ALA A 351 -19.31 44.05 16.72
N GLY A 352 -18.87 45.30 16.52
CA GLY A 352 -18.82 46.31 17.58
C GLY A 352 -17.71 46.08 18.62
N LEU A 353 -16.64 45.36 18.25
CA LEU A 353 -15.50 45.02 19.11
C LEU A 353 -14.24 45.82 18.71
N PRO A 354 -14.16 47.13 19.03
CA PRO A 354 -13.09 48.01 18.54
C PRO A 354 -11.69 47.62 19.02
N GLY A 355 -11.56 47.04 20.21
CA GLY A 355 -10.27 46.56 20.74
C GLY A 355 -9.73 45.36 19.96
N ALA A 356 -10.60 44.44 19.56
CA ALA A 356 -10.23 43.32 18.70
C ALA A 356 -9.91 43.79 17.27
N ALA A 357 -10.72 44.70 16.73
CA ALA A 357 -10.47 45.30 15.42
C ALA A 357 -9.11 46.00 15.34
N LEU A 358 -8.76 46.79 16.38
CA LEU A 358 -7.46 47.45 16.47
C LEU A 358 -6.31 46.44 16.59
N ARG A 359 -6.44 45.42 17.44
CA ARG A 359 -5.43 44.37 17.61
C ARG A 359 -5.09 43.69 16.28
N TRP A 360 -6.12 43.32 15.50
CA TRP A 360 -5.92 42.70 14.19
C TRP A 360 -5.37 43.68 13.14
N ALA A 361 -5.81 44.93 13.13
CA ALA A 361 -5.27 45.95 12.23
C ALA A 361 -3.78 46.22 12.46
N LEU A 362 -3.35 46.32 13.73
CA LEU A 362 -1.95 46.50 14.10
C LEU A 362 -1.10 45.27 13.75
N ARG A 363 -1.59 44.05 14.01
CA ARG A 363 -0.90 42.81 13.61
C ARG A 363 -0.72 42.72 12.09
N GLY A 364 -1.68 43.20 11.31
CA GLY A 364 -1.57 43.26 9.85
C GLY A 364 -0.65 44.39 9.33
N GLY A 365 -0.15 45.27 10.20
CA GLY A 365 0.62 46.45 9.78
C GLY A 365 -0.21 47.54 9.10
N ASP A 366 -1.54 47.53 9.25
CA ASP A 366 -2.43 48.54 8.68
C ASP A 366 -2.63 49.70 9.65
N GLY A 367 -1.61 50.58 9.70
CA GLY A 367 -1.59 51.75 10.58
C GLY A 367 -2.70 52.75 10.27
N ALA A 368 -3.10 52.89 9.01
CA ALA A 368 -4.18 53.79 8.59
C ALA A 368 -5.53 53.33 9.17
N ARG A 369 -5.82 52.03 9.08
CA ARG A 369 -7.02 51.44 9.66
C ARG A 369 -7.00 51.47 11.20
N GLY A 370 -5.84 51.20 11.80
CA GLY A 370 -5.66 51.36 13.24
C GLY A 370 -5.96 52.78 13.72
N ALA A 371 -5.45 53.79 13.03
CA ALA A 371 -5.70 55.20 13.33
C ALA A 371 -7.19 55.56 13.20
N ALA A 372 -7.86 55.08 12.14
CA ALA A 372 -9.29 55.30 11.94
C ALA A 372 -10.15 54.70 13.07
N LEU A 373 -9.80 53.50 13.55
CA LEU A 373 -10.49 52.83 14.66
C LEU A 373 -10.31 53.57 16.01
N VAL A 374 -9.17 54.22 16.22
CA VAL A 374 -8.83 54.92 17.47
C VAL A 374 -9.33 56.38 17.49
N ALA A 375 -9.47 57.02 16.32
CA ALA A 375 -9.90 58.41 16.18
C ALA A 375 -11.16 58.80 17.00
N PRO A 376 -12.27 58.04 16.98
CA PRO A 376 -13.46 58.40 17.76
C PRO A 376 -13.26 58.29 19.28
N VAL A 377 -12.36 57.40 19.75
CA VAL A 377 -11.99 57.29 21.16
C VAL A 377 -11.16 58.50 21.60
N LEU A 378 -10.19 58.91 20.78
CA LEU A 378 -9.38 60.10 21.04
C LEU A 378 -10.23 61.37 21.06
N ALA A 379 -11.22 61.49 20.17
CA ALA A 379 -12.16 62.62 20.16
C ALA A 379 -12.96 62.70 21.49
N LYS A 380 -13.46 61.57 22.00
CA LYS A 380 -14.15 61.51 23.30
C LYS A 380 -13.25 61.88 24.48
N LEU A 381 -11.99 61.43 24.46
CA LEU A 381 -11.02 61.76 25.52
C LEU A 381 -10.63 63.23 25.49
N ARG A 382 -10.44 63.83 24.30
CA ARG A 382 -10.20 65.26 24.15
C ARG A 382 -11.38 66.10 24.61
N ALA A 383 -12.61 65.69 24.30
CA ALA A 383 -13.82 66.36 24.78
C ALA A 383 -13.96 66.28 26.31
N ARG A 384 -13.54 65.17 26.94
CA ARG A 384 -13.50 65.03 28.41
C ARG A 384 -12.36 65.80 29.06
N GLY A 385 -11.18 65.85 28.43
CA GLY A 385 -10.02 66.63 28.90
C GLY A 385 -10.23 68.13 28.80
N ALA A 386 -11.01 68.61 27.83
CA ALA A 386 -11.40 70.02 27.72
C ALA A 386 -12.44 70.47 28.78
N GLY A 387 -13.09 69.54 29.47
CA GLY A 387 -14.04 69.84 30.57
C GLY A 387 -13.44 69.75 31.97
N GLY A 388 -12.21 69.23 32.12
CA GLY A 388 -11.48 69.15 33.39
C GLY A 388 -10.34 70.15 33.41
N GLY A 389 -10.66 71.42 33.63
CA GLY A 389 -9.67 72.46 33.87
C GLY A 389 -8.85 72.14 35.11
N TRP A 390 -7.55 71.96 34.94
CA TRP A 390 -6.58 72.32 35.96
C TRP A 390 -6.32 73.81 35.82
N LEU A 391 -7.12 74.62 36.53
CA LEU A 391 -6.81 75.98 36.95
C LEU A 391 -7.46 76.20 38.32
#